data_AF-A0A1B8Y1G9-F1
#
_entry.id   AF-A0A1B8Y1G9-F1
#
_cell.length_a   1.000
_cell.length_b   1.000
_cell.length_c   1.000
_cell.angle_alpha   90.00
_cell.angle_beta   90.00
_cell.angle_gamma   90.00
#
_symmetry.space_group_name_H-M   'P 1'
#
loop_
_entity.id
_entity.type
_entity.pdbx_description
1 polymer ?
#
loop_
_entity_poly.entity_id
_entity_poly.type
_entity_poly.pdbx_seq_one_letter_code
_entity_poly.pdbx_strand_id
1 'polypeptide(L)' 'RPLGTYPDEHFTEEMPKIFIKEFQEKLAEISKDVKERNQSKRLKYHYLDPEVIENSVSI' A
#
# COMPACT_ATOMS: atom_id res chain seq x y z
N ARG A 1 3.06 3.44 9.89
CA ARG A 1 1.81 2.73 9.48
C ARG A 1 1.85 2.58 7.95
N PRO A 2 1.60 1.38 7.36
CA PRO A 2 1.73 1.18 5.92
C PRO A 2 0.75 2.03 5.11
N LEU A 3 1.17 2.42 3.91
CA LEU A 3 0.34 3.19 2.98
C LEU A 3 -1.04 2.51 2.76
N GLY A 4 -2.11 3.29 2.82
CA GLY A 4 -3.48 2.79 2.61
C GLY A 4 -4.12 2.15 3.84
N THR A 5 -3.40 2.04 4.96
CA THR A 5 -3.98 1.61 6.24
C THR A 5 -4.52 2.82 7.01
N TYR A 6 -5.84 2.91 7.15
CA TYR A 6 -6.52 4.01 7.85
C TYR A 6 -7.29 3.44 9.07
N PRO A 7 -6.63 3.26 10.23
CA PRO A 7 -7.28 2.69 11.42
C PRO A 7 -8.20 3.71 12.12
N ASP A 8 -7.96 5.00 11.92
CA ASP A 8 -8.79 6.08 12.45
C ASP A 8 -9.93 6.35 11.45
N GLU A 9 -11.15 5.94 11.79
CA GLU A 9 -12.32 6.09 10.93
C GLU A 9 -12.84 7.55 10.94
N HIS A 10 -12.38 8.34 9.97
CA HIS A 10 -12.90 9.69 9.72
C HIS A 10 -14.01 9.71 8.67
N PHE A 11 -14.02 8.75 7.75
CA PHE A 11 -15.08 8.61 6.75
C PHE A 11 -16.10 7.56 7.21
N THR A 12 -17.31 8.01 7.51
CA THR A 12 -18.41 7.13 7.95
C THR A 12 -19.33 6.72 6.81
N GLU A 13 -19.31 7.46 5.70
CA GLU A 13 -20.11 7.20 4.50
C GLU A 13 -19.63 5.93 3.79
N GLU A 14 -20.55 5.24 3.11
CA GLU A 14 -20.28 3.98 2.43
C GLU A 14 -19.33 4.16 1.23
N MET A 15 -19.55 5.20 0.42
CA MET A 15 -18.78 5.44 -0.81
C MET A 15 -17.28 5.65 -0.55
N PRO A 16 -16.84 6.52 0.39
CA PRO A 16 -15.43 6.61 0.76
C PRO A 16 -14.82 5.30 1.25
N LYS A 17 -15.58 4.47 1.99
CA LYS A 17 -15.11 3.16 2.47
C LYS A 17 -14.85 2.19 1.30
N ILE A 18 -15.71 2.22 0.27
CA ILE A 18 -15.51 1.47 -0.97
C ILE A 18 -14.22 1.92 -1.67
N PHE A 19 -14.00 3.23 -1.83
CA PHE A 19 -12.79 3.74 -2.48
C PHE A 19 -11.52 3.42 -1.69
N ILE A 20 -11.57 3.46 -0.35
CA ILE A 20 -10.46 3.03 0.50
C ILE A 20 -10.13 1.55 0.24
N LYS A 21 -11.15 0.69 0.13
CA LYS A 21 -10.96 -0.73 -0.14
C LYS A 21 -10.37 -0.97 -1.53
N GLU A 22 -10.90 -0.33 -2.56
CA GLU A 22 -10.35 -0.41 -3.93
C GLU A 22 -8.89 0.06 -3.98
N PHE A 23 -8.56 1.13 -3.25
CA PHE A 23 -7.19 1.61 -3.12
C PHE A 23 -6.28 0.57 -2.45
N GLN A 24 -6.72 -0.05 -1.35
CA GLN A 24 -5.99 -1.11 -0.66
C GLN A 24 -5.76 -2.34 -1.55
N GLU A 25 -6.78 -2.76 -2.31
CA GLU A 25 -6.68 -3.87 -3.27
C GLU A 25 -5.63 -3.55 -4.34
N LYS A 26 -5.61 -2.31 -4.86
CA LYS A 26 -4.61 -1.91 -5.84
C LYS A 26 -3.19 -1.87 -5.28
N LEU A 27 -3.01 -1.44 -4.03
CA LEU A 27 -1.71 -1.49 -3.36
C LEU A 27 -1.21 -2.91 -3.16
N ALA A 28 -2.11 -3.85 -2.84
CA ALA A 28 -1.76 -5.27 -2.71
C ALA A 28 -1.29 -5.88 -4.05
N GLU A 29 -1.95 -5.52 -5.16
CA GLU A 29 -1.53 -5.90 -6.51
C GLU A 29 -0.13 -5.34 -6.84
N ILE A 30 0.11 -4.06 -6.56
CA ILE A 30 1.41 -3.42 -6.79
C ILE A 30 2.53 -4.07 -5.94
N SER A 31 2.27 -4.36 -4.67
CA SER A 31 3.21 -5.08 -3.80
C SER A 31 3.58 -6.44 -4.38
N LYS A 32 2.58 -7.20 -4.84
CA LYS A 32 2.79 -8.49 -5.50
C LYS A 32 3.69 -8.35 -6.74
N ASP A 33 3.40 -7.40 -7.63
CA ASP A 33 4.18 -7.15 -8.83
C ASP A 33 5.63 -6.75 -8.52
N VAL A 34 5.83 -5.91 -7.49
CA VAL A 34 7.15 -5.50 -7.01
C VAL A 34 7.94 -6.71 -6.50
N LYS A 35 7.30 -7.60 -5.75
CA LYS A 35 7.91 -8.83 -5.22
C LYS A 35 8.28 -9.78 -6.35
N GLU A 36 7.38 -10.04 -7.29
CA GLU A 36 7.65 -10.88 -8.48
C GLU A 36 8.80 -10.31 -9.31
N ARG A 37 8.79 -9.00 -9.61
CA ARG A 37 9.88 -8.33 -10.31
C ARG A 37 11.20 -8.50 -9.58
N ASN A 38 11.22 -8.32 -8.26
CA ASN A 38 12.43 -8.41 -7.43
C ASN A 38 12.99 -9.83 -7.34
N GLN A 39 12.19 -10.89 -7.54
CA GLN A 39 12.69 -12.28 -7.58
C GLN A 39 13.66 -12.50 -8.76
N SER A 40 13.41 -11.85 -9.89
CA SER A 40 14.24 -11.99 -11.11
C SER A 40 15.53 -11.15 -11.11
N LYS A 41 15.71 -10.26 -10.11
CA LYS A 41 16.78 -9.26 -10.10
C LYS A 41 17.83 -9.59 -9.04
N ARG A 42 19.11 -9.46 -9.41
CA ARG A 42 20.24 -9.59 -8.46
C ARG A 42 20.20 -8.54 -7.35
N LEU A 43 19.81 -7.31 -7.69
CA LEU A 43 19.61 -6.22 -6.73
C LEU A 43 18.12 -5.93 -6.63
N LYS A 44 17.57 -6.13 -5.43
CA LYS A 44 16.13 -5.96 -5.15
C LYS A 44 15.84 -4.49 -4.84
N TYR A 45 14.80 -3.94 -5.46
CA TYR A 45 14.33 -2.58 -5.16
C TYR A 45 13.02 -2.67 -4.36
N HIS A 46 13.10 -2.41 -3.06
CA HIS A 46 11.98 -2.59 -2.12
C HIS A 46 11.47 -1.26 -1.53
N TYR A 47 12.17 -0.15 -1.72
CA TYR A 47 11.87 1.13 -1.07
C TYR A 47 10.49 1.72 -1.40
N LEU A 48 9.91 1.34 -2.55
CA LEU A 48 8.57 1.74 -2.95
C LEU A 48 7.55 0.59 -2.91
N ASP A 49 7.85 -0.49 -2.19
CA ASP A 49 6.84 -1.51 -1.91
C ASP A 49 5.77 -0.91 -0.96
N PRO A 50 4.48 -0.91 -1.31
CA PRO A 50 3.41 -0.41 -0.44
C PRO A 50 3.44 -0.96 0.99
N GLU A 51 4.00 -2.15 1.20
CA GLU A 51 4.16 -2.75 2.54
C GLU A 51 5.21 -2.05 3.41
N VAL A 52 6.16 -1.32 2.82
CA VAL A 52 7.25 -0.64 3.55
C VAL A 52 7.10 0.89 3.55
N ILE A 53 6.24 1.45 2.70
CA ILE A 53 5.98 2.90 2.66
C ILE A 53 5.07 3.31 3.83
N GLU A 54 5.43 4.39 4.52
CA GLU A 54 4.57 4.99 5.54
C GLU A 54 3.48 5.88 4.94
N ASN A 55 2.32 5.96 5.61
CA ASN A 55 1.24 6.89 5.25
C ASN A 55 1.65 8.38 5.34
N SER A 56 2.61 8.72 6.20
CA SER A 56 3.03 10.10 6.46
C SER A 56 4.51 10.18 6.79
N VAL A 57 5.08 11.38 6.72
CA VAL A 57 6.45 11.64 7.19
C VAL A 57 6.44 11.71 8.71
N SER A 58 7.14 10.80 9.36
CA SER A 58 7.14 10.68 10.83
C SER A 58 8.55 10.53 11.44
N ILE A 59 9.59 10.62 10.61
CA ILE A 59 11.01 10.47 11.00
C ILE A 59 11.92 11.43 10.24
#